data_AF-A0A966LS40-F1
#
_entry.id   AF-A0A966LS40-F1
#
_cell.length_a   1.000
_cell.length_b   1.000
_cell.length_c   1.000
_cell.angle_alpha   90.00
_cell.angle_beta   90.00
_cell.angle_gamma   90.00
#
_symmetry.space_group_name_H-M   'P 1'
#
loop_
_entity.id
_entity.type
_entity.pdbx_description
1 polymer ?
#
loop_
_entity_poly.entity_id
_entity_poly.type
_entity_poly.pdbx_seq_one_letter_code
_entity_poly.pdbx_strand_id
1 'polypeptide(L)'
;MLNMNRRLGFTVVELTVVIVVMAILLTLGTLGLRTLQADSRDKERDADVNTISMKIENTYTQTVGSKPAGSYPPVSGSYEAGFTVVNTTTDGVDADALNAPGQASVSLQAFPKNKCTAGSAGSVCNTGVLAVSDITKDKYIYQPIVGGGDLRLCTVGLSQPCRAYKMYYVSEVNNNIVTIESRRK
;
A
#
# COMPACT_ATOMS: atom_id res chain seq x y z
N MET A 1 -41.31 -34.61 -52.36
CA MET A 1 -40.31 -33.57 -52.74
C MET A 1 -39.43 -33.30 -51.53
N LEU A 2 -38.20 -33.83 -51.51
CA LEU A 2 -37.27 -33.62 -50.39
C LEU A 2 -36.31 -32.49 -50.76
N ASN A 3 -36.40 -31.41 -50.01
CA ASN A 3 -35.60 -30.21 -50.13
C ASN A 3 -34.15 -30.54 -49.74
N MET A 4 -33.23 -30.51 -50.72
CA MET A 4 -31.82 -30.87 -50.51
C MET A 4 -31.11 -29.70 -49.82
N ASN A 5 -30.91 -29.83 -48.51
CA ASN A 5 -30.22 -28.87 -47.66
C ASN A 5 -28.76 -28.69 -48.14
N ARG A 6 -28.45 -27.55 -48.78
CA ARG A 6 -27.08 -27.21 -49.23
C ARG A 6 -26.21 -26.95 -48.00
N ARG A 7 -25.31 -27.89 -47.68
CA ARG A 7 -24.25 -27.66 -46.70
C ARG A 7 -23.17 -26.79 -47.35
N LEU A 8 -23.14 -25.51 -46.99
CA LEU A 8 -22.02 -24.61 -47.28
C LEU A 8 -20.89 -25.00 -46.31
N GLY A 9 -19.90 -25.75 -46.81
CA GLY A 9 -18.70 -26.07 -46.05
C GLY A 9 -17.82 -24.82 -45.93
N PHE A 10 -17.57 -24.37 -44.69
CA PHE A 10 -16.58 -23.35 -44.40
C PHE A 10 -15.22 -23.79 -44.98
N THR A 11 -14.60 -22.92 -45.77
CA THR A 11 -13.30 -23.26 -46.38
C THR A 11 -12.20 -23.19 -45.33
N VAL A 12 -11.19 -24.06 -45.42
CA VAL A 12 -10.01 -24.04 -44.51
C VAL A 12 -9.35 -22.66 -44.52
N VAL A 13 -9.37 -21.99 -45.68
CA VAL A 13 -8.84 -20.63 -45.85
C VAL A 13 -9.59 -19.64 -44.96
N GLU A 14 -10.92 -19.72 -44.91
CA GLU A 14 -11.76 -18.82 -44.11
C GLU A 14 -11.47 -18.95 -42.61
N LEU A 15 -11.35 -20.19 -42.11
CA LEU A 15 -10.95 -20.44 -40.73
C LEU A 15 -9.53 -19.91 -40.45
N THR A 16 -8.61 -20.09 -41.41
CA THR A 16 -7.22 -19.66 -41.27
C THR A 16 -7.08 -18.14 -41.19
N VAL A 17 -7.84 -17.40 -42.01
CA VAL A 17 -7.82 -15.93 -41.95
C VAL A 17 -8.39 -15.43 -40.62
N VAL A 18 -9.47 -16.04 -40.11
CA VAL A 18 -10.07 -15.65 -38.83
C VAL A 18 -9.10 -15.83 -37.66
N ILE A 19 -8.41 -16.97 -37.57
CA ILE A 19 -7.44 -17.20 -36.48
C ILE A 19 -6.26 -16.23 -36.56
N VAL A 20 -5.80 -15.87 -37.78
CA VAL A 20 -4.72 -14.89 -37.97
C VAL A 20 -5.16 -13.51 -37.50
N VAL A 21 -6.36 -13.07 -37.86
CA VAL A 21 -6.91 -11.78 -37.41
C VAL A 21 -7.09 -11.78 -35.89
N MET A 22 -7.64 -12.85 -35.30
CA MET A 22 -7.76 -12.97 -33.84
C MET A 22 -6.40 -12.94 -33.14
N ALA A 23 -5.39 -13.60 -33.68
CA ALA A 23 -4.04 -13.58 -33.12
C ALA A 23 -3.47 -12.15 -33.08
N ILE A 24 -3.62 -11.38 -34.17
CA ILE A 24 -3.18 -9.98 -34.22
C ILE A 24 -3.93 -9.15 -33.18
N LEU A 25 -5.26 -9.25 -33.11
CA LEU A 25 -6.07 -8.49 -32.15
C LEU A 25 -5.72 -8.81 -30.69
N LEU A 26 -5.49 -10.08 -30.36
CA LEU A 26 -5.08 -10.50 -29.02
C LEU A 26 -3.72 -9.91 -28.64
N THR A 27 -2.75 -9.90 -29.55
CA THR A 27 -1.42 -9.33 -29.25
C THR A 27 -1.51 -7.85 -28.89
N LEU A 28 -2.25 -7.05 -29.68
CA LEU A 28 -2.42 -5.62 -29.40
C LEU A 28 -3.25 -5.37 -28.13
N GLY A 29 -4.30 -6.17 -27.91
CA GLY A 29 -5.16 -6.05 -26.73
C GLY A 29 -4.42 -6.29 -25.41
N THR A 30 -3.48 -7.24 -25.38
CA THR A 30 -2.72 -7.56 -24.14
C THR A 30 -1.79 -6.44 -23.68
N LEU A 31 -1.27 -5.61 -24.59
CA LEU A 31 -0.36 -4.51 -24.25
C LEU A 31 -1.08 -3.39 -23.49
N GLY A 32 -2.29 -3.03 -23.93
CA GLY A 32 -3.11 -2.01 -23.26
C GLY A 32 -3.57 -2.43 -21.86
N LEU A 33 -3.94 -3.71 -21.70
CA LEU A 33 -4.46 -4.23 -20.44
C LEU A 33 -3.47 -4.09 -19.27
N ARG A 34 -2.17 -4.29 -19.51
CA ARG A 34 -1.14 -4.20 -18.46
C ARG A 34 -1.06 -2.80 -17.85
N THR A 35 -1.11 -1.77 -18.69
CA THR A 35 -1.04 -0.36 -18.23
C THR A 35 -2.27 0.05 -17.44
N LEU A 36 -3.47 -0.34 -17.92
CA LEU A 36 -4.73 -0.09 -17.22
C LEU A 36 -4.79 -0.79 -15.86
N GLN A 37 -4.29 -2.02 -15.78
CA GLN A 37 -4.23 -2.77 -14.53
C GLN A 37 -3.28 -2.11 -13.52
N ALA A 38 -2.11 -1.63 -13.96
CA ALA A 38 -1.17 -0.93 -13.08
C ALA A 38 -1.77 0.39 -12.55
N ASP A 39 -2.46 1.15 -13.39
CA ASP A 39 -3.17 2.39 -12.98
C ASP A 39 -4.30 2.11 -11.99
N SER A 40 -5.08 1.04 -12.22
CA SER A 40 -6.14 0.62 -11.29
C SER A 40 -5.57 0.25 -9.92
N ARG A 41 -4.45 -0.48 -9.86
CA ARG A 41 -3.80 -0.83 -8.58
C ARG A 41 -3.24 0.40 -7.88
N ASP A 42 -2.70 1.37 -8.61
CA ASP A 42 -2.23 2.61 -7.99
C ASP A 42 -3.37 3.44 -7.39
N LYS A 43 -4.53 3.50 -8.05
CA LYS A 43 -5.74 4.13 -7.49
C LYS A 43 -6.26 3.41 -6.24
N GLU A 44 -6.20 2.08 -6.24
CA GLU A 44 -6.54 1.26 -5.09
C GLU A 44 -5.60 1.56 -3.91
N ARG A 45 -4.27 1.54 -4.14
CA ARG A 45 -3.27 1.91 -3.11
C ARG A 45 -3.51 3.31 -2.54
N ASP A 46 -3.83 4.28 -3.39
CA ASP A 46 -4.12 5.65 -2.93
C ASP A 46 -5.39 5.70 -2.06
N ALA A 47 -6.45 4.99 -2.45
CA ALA A 47 -7.68 4.91 -1.68
C ALA A 47 -7.47 4.19 -0.32
N ASP A 48 -6.71 3.09 -0.31
CA ASP A 48 -6.37 2.32 0.88
C ASP A 48 -5.61 3.16 1.90
N VAL A 49 -4.51 3.77 1.46
CA VAL A 49 -3.65 4.58 2.34
C VAL A 49 -4.41 5.81 2.83
N ASN A 50 -5.25 6.44 2.01
CA ASN A 50 -6.12 7.51 2.46
C ASN A 50 -7.12 7.06 3.53
N THR A 51 -7.72 5.87 3.38
CA THR A 51 -8.63 5.29 4.37
C THR A 51 -7.94 5.01 5.69
N ILE A 52 -6.75 4.39 5.64
CA ILE A 52 -5.91 4.15 6.82
C ILE A 52 -5.53 5.47 7.49
N SER A 53 -5.05 6.44 6.70
CA SER A 53 -4.64 7.76 7.18
C SER A 53 -5.80 8.48 7.87
N MET A 54 -7.00 8.48 7.28
CA MET A 54 -8.19 9.04 7.92
C MET A 54 -8.53 8.38 9.27
N LYS A 55 -8.40 7.06 9.38
CA LYS A 55 -8.63 6.37 10.65
C LYS A 55 -7.58 6.73 11.70
N ILE A 56 -6.32 6.80 11.32
CA ILE A 56 -5.22 7.23 12.21
C ILE A 56 -5.47 8.66 12.70
N GLU A 57 -5.92 9.55 11.81
CA GLU A 57 -6.30 10.92 12.16
C GLU A 57 -7.50 10.98 13.11
N ASN A 58 -8.54 10.20 12.88
CA ASN A 58 -9.69 10.15 13.78
C ASN A 58 -9.30 9.61 15.17
N THR A 59 -8.32 8.71 15.21
CA THR A 59 -7.81 8.16 16.46
C THR A 59 -7.06 9.22 17.28
N TYR A 60 -6.52 10.29 16.70
CA TYR A 60 -5.67 11.28 17.40
C TYR A 60 -6.32 11.84 18.68
N THR A 61 -7.59 12.24 18.62
CA THR A 61 -8.33 12.83 19.75
C THR A 61 -8.86 11.79 20.75
N GLN A 62 -8.78 10.51 20.42
CA GLN A 62 -9.31 9.42 21.22
C GLN A 62 -8.19 8.71 21.99
N THR A 63 -8.52 8.21 23.17
CA THR A 63 -7.67 7.26 23.89
C THR A 63 -7.95 5.87 23.37
N VAL A 64 -6.94 5.19 22.82
CA VAL A 64 -7.10 3.89 22.16
C VAL A 64 -6.00 2.95 22.65
N GLY A 65 -6.37 1.89 23.36
CA GLY A 65 -5.41 1.02 24.06
C GLY A 65 -4.49 1.82 24.99
N SER A 66 -3.18 1.64 24.87
CA SER A 66 -2.16 2.34 25.66
C SER A 66 -1.79 3.73 25.13
N LYS A 67 -2.48 4.21 24.09
CA LYS A 67 -2.20 5.50 23.43
C LYS A 67 -3.06 6.62 24.06
N PRO A 68 -2.47 7.66 24.67
CA PRO A 68 -3.22 8.79 25.23
C PRO A 68 -3.80 9.69 24.11
N ALA A 69 -4.94 10.35 24.39
CA ALA A 69 -5.47 11.38 23.50
C ALA A 69 -4.42 12.48 23.21
N GLY A 70 -4.42 13.01 21.99
CA GLY A 70 -3.43 14.01 21.53
C GLY A 70 -2.10 13.40 21.05
N SER A 71 -2.07 12.09 20.80
CA SER A 71 -0.92 11.39 20.21
C SER A 71 -1.37 10.52 19.05
N TYR A 72 -0.54 10.35 18.03
CA TYR A 72 -0.67 9.26 17.07
C TYR A 72 -0.22 7.93 17.70
N PRO A 73 -0.65 6.79 17.13
CA PRO A 73 -0.21 5.50 17.61
C PRO A 73 1.31 5.30 17.52
N PRO A 74 1.99 4.97 18.62
CA PRO A 74 3.40 4.60 18.58
C PRO A 74 3.58 3.22 17.94
N VAL A 75 4.76 2.96 17.39
CA VAL A 75 5.18 1.62 16.99
C VAL A 75 5.93 0.96 18.14
N SER A 76 5.89 -0.34 18.29
CA SER A 76 6.64 -0.99 19.37
C SER A 76 8.15 -1.01 19.05
N GLY A 77 9.02 -0.89 20.07
CA GLY A 77 10.45 -0.56 19.90
C GLY A 77 11.38 -1.70 19.49
N SER A 78 10.83 -2.86 19.12
CA SER A 78 11.52 -4.16 19.04
C SER A 78 11.57 -4.79 17.64
N TYR A 79 11.18 -4.10 16.56
CA TYR A 79 10.92 -4.78 15.29
C TYR A 79 12.01 -4.61 14.24
N GLU A 80 12.65 -5.74 13.94
CA GLU A 80 13.05 -6.12 12.59
C GLU A 80 11.78 -6.25 11.73
N ALA A 81 11.85 -5.88 10.45
CA ALA A 81 10.72 -5.74 9.52
C ALA A 81 9.55 -6.74 9.72
N GLY A 82 8.33 -6.25 9.98
CA GLY A 82 7.13 -7.11 10.03
C GLY A 82 6.08 -6.82 11.10
N PHE A 83 6.07 -5.64 11.76
CA PHE A 83 4.98 -5.32 12.68
C PHE A 83 3.71 -4.88 11.95
N THR A 84 2.67 -5.70 12.06
CA THR A 84 1.31 -5.43 11.61
C THR A 84 0.63 -4.45 12.58
N VAL A 85 0.36 -3.22 12.13
CA VAL A 85 -0.18 -2.09 12.94
C VAL A 85 -1.66 -2.27 13.38
N VAL A 86 -2.18 -3.50 13.32
CA VAL A 86 -3.60 -3.69 12.99
C VAL A 86 -4.57 -3.71 14.16
N ASN A 87 -4.16 -4.02 15.39
CA ASN A 87 -5.18 -4.49 16.34
C ASN A 87 -5.89 -3.40 17.16
N THR A 88 -5.43 -2.15 17.15
CA THR A 88 -6.12 -1.08 17.91
C THR A 88 -6.30 0.21 17.13
N THR A 89 -5.46 0.46 16.14
CA THR A 89 -5.40 1.75 15.44
C THR A 89 -6.18 1.77 14.13
N THR A 90 -6.37 0.59 13.55
CA THR A 90 -7.14 0.36 12.32
C THR A 90 -8.42 -0.42 12.59
N ASP A 91 -8.87 -0.50 13.84
CA ASP A 91 -10.15 -1.14 14.17
C ASP A 91 -11.29 -0.42 13.43
N GLY A 92 -12.12 -1.17 12.69
CA GLY A 92 -13.15 -0.63 11.80
C GLY A 92 -12.65 -0.04 10.47
N VAL A 93 -11.36 -0.22 10.12
CA VAL A 93 -10.91 -0.12 8.72
C VAL A 93 -11.24 -1.44 8.04
N ASP A 94 -11.73 -1.39 6.80
CA ASP A 94 -11.96 -2.60 6.02
C ASP A 94 -10.65 -3.41 5.92
N ALA A 95 -10.74 -4.72 6.12
CA ALA A 95 -9.56 -5.58 6.10
C ALA A 95 -8.86 -5.55 4.74
N ASP A 96 -9.60 -5.32 3.66
CA ASP A 96 -9.06 -5.24 2.30
C ASP A 96 -8.22 -3.97 2.12
N ALA A 97 -8.60 -2.85 2.74
CA ALA A 97 -7.81 -1.62 2.70
C ALA A 97 -6.46 -1.73 3.42
N LEU A 98 -6.24 -2.79 4.20
CA LEU A 98 -4.97 -3.08 4.86
C LEU A 98 -4.04 -3.95 3.99
N ASN A 99 -4.55 -4.50 2.89
CA ASN A 99 -3.84 -5.37 1.97
C ASN A 99 -3.48 -4.57 0.70
N ALA A 100 -2.22 -4.61 0.29
CA ALA A 100 -1.86 -4.02 -0.99
C ALA A 100 -2.46 -4.83 -2.14
N PRO A 101 -2.69 -4.25 -3.33
CA PRO A 101 -3.33 -4.96 -4.43
C PRO A 101 -2.61 -6.25 -4.78
N GLY A 102 -3.34 -7.37 -4.74
CA GLY A 102 -2.81 -8.71 -4.99
C GLY A 102 -2.19 -9.42 -3.78
N GLN A 103 -2.25 -8.83 -2.59
CA GLN A 103 -1.78 -9.44 -1.35
C GLN A 103 -2.92 -10.15 -0.60
N ALA A 104 -2.65 -11.35 -0.11
CA ALA A 104 -3.60 -12.15 0.66
C ALA A 104 -3.56 -11.88 2.18
N SER A 105 -2.63 -11.02 2.61
CA SER A 105 -2.35 -10.72 4.00
C SER A 105 -2.03 -9.24 4.15
N VAL A 106 -2.15 -8.75 5.39
CA VAL A 106 -1.93 -7.33 5.69
C VAL A 106 -0.55 -6.85 5.22
N SER A 107 -0.58 -5.81 4.40
CA SER A 107 0.55 -5.10 3.83
C SER A 107 1.00 -3.91 4.66
N LEU A 108 0.16 -3.45 5.59
CA LEU A 108 0.49 -2.36 6.51
C LEU A 108 1.53 -2.80 7.55
N GLN A 109 2.71 -2.17 7.51
CA GLN A 109 3.86 -2.45 8.35
C GLN A 109 4.37 -1.19 9.04
N ALA A 110 4.92 -1.32 10.24
CA ALA A 110 5.67 -0.23 10.87
C ALA A 110 6.99 0.04 10.14
N PHE A 111 7.46 1.28 10.23
CA PHE A 111 8.80 1.67 9.79
C PHE A 111 9.86 0.82 10.52
N PRO A 112 10.75 0.14 9.77
CA PRO A 112 11.71 -0.77 10.35
C PRO A 112 12.76 -0.02 11.17
N LYS A 113 12.93 -0.39 12.45
CA LYS A 113 13.85 0.29 13.39
C LYS A 113 15.31 0.18 12.96
N ASN A 114 15.70 -0.90 12.30
CA ASN A 114 17.05 -1.11 11.79
C ASN A 114 17.47 -0.08 10.72
N LYS A 115 16.52 0.71 10.20
CA LYS A 115 16.77 1.86 9.31
C LYS A 115 16.94 3.18 10.06
N CYS A 116 16.90 3.15 11.38
CA CYS A 116 17.13 4.30 12.23
C CYS A 116 18.42 4.08 13.03
N THR A 117 19.22 5.13 13.20
CA THR A 117 20.45 5.04 13.97
C THR A 117 20.10 4.81 15.45
N ALA A 118 20.73 3.81 16.07
CA ALA A 118 20.49 3.46 17.45
C ALA A 118 20.88 4.62 18.38
N GLY A 119 19.88 5.32 18.90
CA GLY A 119 19.98 6.16 20.08
C GLY A 119 19.13 5.55 21.20
N SER A 120 19.58 5.64 22.45
CA SER A 120 18.82 5.24 23.63
C SER A 120 17.40 5.84 23.58
N ALA A 121 16.37 5.01 23.73
CA ALA A 121 14.96 5.41 23.73
C ALA A 121 14.57 6.37 22.57
N GLY A 122 14.26 5.77 21.41
CA GLY A 122 13.80 6.47 20.21
C GLY A 122 14.92 6.61 19.20
N SER A 123 14.94 5.71 18.22
CA SER A 123 15.93 5.74 17.15
C SER A 123 15.70 6.99 16.29
N VAL A 124 16.77 7.77 16.05
CA VAL A 124 16.74 8.90 15.12
C VAL A 124 16.80 8.31 13.71
N CYS A 125 15.75 8.51 12.92
CA CYS A 125 15.73 8.07 11.52
C CYS A 125 16.20 9.26 10.66
N ASN A 126 17.52 9.48 10.62
CA ASN A 126 18.13 10.64 9.94
C ASN A 126 17.81 10.74 8.45
N THR A 127 17.42 9.62 7.82
CA THR A 127 16.81 9.60 6.50
C THR A 127 15.32 9.30 6.65
N GLY A 128 14.48 10.31 6.52
CA GLY A 128 13.02 10.17 6.42
C GLY A 128 12.56 9.45 5.14
N VAL A 129 13.43 8.66 4.52
CA VAL A 129 13.20 7.93 3.28
C VAL A 129 13.90 6.59 3.43
N LEU A 130 13.09 5.54 3.56
CA LEU A 130 13.51 4.19 3.22
C LEU A 130 13.98 4.20 1.77
N ALA A 131 15.11 3.56 1.46
CA ALA A 131 15.44 3.33 0.07
C ALA A 131 14.27 2.57 -0.60
N VAL A 132 14.02 2.79 -1.89
CA VAL A 132 12.94 2.10 -2.64
C VAL A 132 13.03 0.57 -2.51
N SER A 133 14.22 0.02 -2.23
CA SER A 133 14.42 -1.40 -1.95
C SER A 133 13.75 -1.91 -0.66
N ASP A 134 13.45 -1.03 0.29
CA ASP A 134 12.81 -1.37 1.56
C ASP A 134 11.28 -1.17 1.53
N ILE A 135 10.77 -0.37 0.59
CA ILE A 135 9.33 -0.18 0.34
C ILE A 135 9.00 -0.85 -1.00
N THR A 136 8.45 -2.05 -0.95
CA THR A 136 7.98 -2.74 -2.15
C THR A 136 6.53 -2.33 -2.49
N LYS A 137 6.09 -2.64 -3.71
CA LYS A 137 4.70 -2.39 -4.19
C LYS A 137 3.62 -3.12 -3.36
N ASP A 138 4.06 -4.06 -2.53
CA ASP A 138 3.23 -4.95 -1.72
C ASP A 138 3.09 -4.47 -0.27
N LYS A 139 3.64 -3.30 0.07
CA LYS A 139 3.72 -2.83 1.45
C LYS A 139 3.28 -1.38 1.60
N TYR A 140 2.58 -1.12 2.69
CA TYR A 140 2.31 0.21 3.20
C TYR A 140 3.12 0.40 4.47
N ILE A 141 3.96 1.43 4.54
CA ILE A 141 4.81 1.67 5.71
C ILE A 141 4.25 2.83 6.53
N TYR A 142 4.04 2.61 7.83
CA TYR A 142 3.63 3.62 8.80
C TYR A 142 4.80 4.02 9.71
N GLN A 143 5.11 5.32 9.76
CA GLN A 143 6.18 5.89 10.58
C GLN A 143 5.62 6.98 11.50
N PRO A 144 5.40 6.71 12.79
CA PRO A 144 5.06 7.75 13.75
C PRO A 144 6.32 8.50 14.19
N ILE A 145 6.18 9.80 14.42
CA ILE A 145 7.27 10.73 14.74
C ILE A 145 6.94 11.45 16.05
N VAL A 146 7.93 11.56 16.93
CA VAL A 146 7.80 12.31 18.18
C VAL A 146 7.64 13.81 17.93
N GLY A 147 6.97 14.52 18.83
CA GLY A 147 6.93 15.98 18.79
C GLY A 147 8.29 16.61 19.09
N GLY A 148 8.73 17.57 18.27
CA GLY A 148 9.95 18.35 18.54
C GLY A 148 10.83 18.69 17.33
N GLY A 149 10.47 18.28 16.12
CA GLY A 149 11.18 18.64 14.88
C GLY A 149 12.22 17.60 14.41
N ASP A 150 12.63 16.68 15.28
CA ASP A 150 13.51 15.57 14.90
C ASP A 150 12.72 14.41 14.27
N LEU A 151 13.24 13.78 13.20
CA LEU A 151 12.70 12.55 12.56
C LEU A 151 12.87 11.29 13.44
N ARG A 152 12.64 11.43 14.75
CA ARG A 152 12.77 10.37 15.73
C ARG A 152 11.52 9.49 15.72
N LEU A 153 11.74 8.19 15.57
CA LEU A 153 10.66 7.21 15.57
C LEU A 153 9.95 7.22 16.93
N CYS A 154 8.64 7.39 16.91
CA CYS A 154 7.84 7.33 18.12
C CYS A 154 7.57 5.88 18.51
N THR A 155 8.30 5.38 19.51
CA THR A 155 8.15 4.01 19.98
C THR A 155 7.37 3.91 21.30
N VAL A 156 6.76 2.76 21.56
CA VAL A 156 6.19 2.45 22.89
C VAL A 156 7.25 2.62 23.98
N GLY A 157 6.88 3.20 25.11
CA GLY A 157 7.81 3.47 26.22
C GLY A 157 8.58 4.78 26.13
N LEU A 158 8.40 5.59 25.08
CA LEU A 158 8.86 6.98 25.08
C LEU A 158 7.93 7.85 25.91
N SER A 159 8.51 8.77 26.69
CA SER A 159 7.74 9.77 27.46
C SER A 159 7.14 10.87 26.58
N GLN A 160 7.57 10.99 25.32
CA GLN A 160 7.10 12.02 24.39
C GLN A 160 5.94 11.48 23.53
N PRO A 161 4.86 12.25 23.35
CA PRO A 161 3.76 11.85 22.48
C PRO A 161 4.17 11.89 21.00
N CYS A 162 3.58 11.01 20.20
CA CYS A 162 3.72 11.02 18.74
C CYS A 162 2.87 12.17 18.19
N ARG A 163 3.49 13.21 17.62
CA ARG A 163 2.77 14.40 17.13
C ARG A 163 2.59 14.44 15.63
N ALA A 164 3.34 13.61 14.90
CA ALA A 164 3.20 13.48 13.45
C ALA A 164 3.34 12.01 13.05
N TYR A 165 2.93 11.71 11.83
CA TYR A 165 3.29 10.45 11.18
C TYR A 165 3.50 10.67 9.68
N LYS A 166 4.18 9.70 9.06
CA LYS A 166 4.28 9.57 7.61
C LYS A 166 3.87 8.17 7.19
N MET A 167 3.20 8.07 6.07
CA MET A 167 2.91 6.81 5.40
C MET A 167 3.61 6.76 4.06
N TYR A 168 4.10 5.58 3.67
CA TYR A 168 4.80 5.38 2.42
C TYR A 168 4.24 4.18 1.65
N TYR A 169 4.12 4.32 0.34
CA TYR A 169 3.87 3.23 -0.60
C TYR A 169 4.58 3.51 -1.93
N VAL A 170 4.72 2.51 -2.78
CA VAL A 170 5.32 2.69 -4.12
C VAL A 170 4.24 2.64 -5.20
N SER A 171 4.21 3.67 -6.05
CA SER A 171 3.41 3.66 -7.28
C SER A 171 4.00 2.66 -8.26
N GLU A 172 3.17 1.79 -8.81
CA GLU A 172 3.57 0.79 -9.78
C GLU A 172 3.85 1.37 -11.16
N VAL A 173 3.14 2.45 -11.54
CA VAL A 173 3.32 3.14 -12.82
C VAL A 173 4.64 3.91 -12.85
N ASN A 174 4.92 4.69 -11.81
CA ASN A 174 6.08 5.59 -11.78
C ASN A 174 7.29 5.02 -11.04
N ASN A 175 7.11 3.91 -10.31
CA ASN A 175 8.11 3.27 -9.45
C ASN A 175 8.74 4.23 -8.42
N ASN A 176 7.95 5.23 -8.00
CA ASN A 176 8.33 6.25 -7.05
C ASN A 176 7.64 6.03 -5.71
N ILE A 177 8.32 6.41 -4.62
CA ILE A 177 7.73 6.42 -3.28
C ILE A 177 6.78 7.60 -3.17
N VAL A 178 5.51 7.30 -2.87
CA VAL A 178 4.51 8.29 -2.49
C VAL A 178 4.49 8.39 -0.97
N THR A 179 4.52 9.62 -0.46
CA THR A 179 4.51 9.91 0.98
C THR A 179 3.26 10.69 1.34
N ILE A 180 2.55 10.24 2.38
CA ILE A 180 1.42 10.94 2.97
C ILE A 180 1.80 11.38 4.38
N GLU A 181 1.66 12.66 4.69
CA GLU A 181 1.95 13.22 6.01
C GLU A 181 0.68 13.38 6.84
N SER A 182 0.83 13.39 8.16
CA SER A 182 -0.23 13.76 9.08
C SER A 182 -0.76 15.17 8.79
N ARG A 183 -2.07 15.35 8.94
CA ARG A 183 -2.74 16.66 8.75
C ARG A 183 -2.48 17.60 9.91
N ARG A 184 -2.26 17.05 11.10
CA ARG A 184 -1.94 17.82 12.30
C ARG A 184 -0.41 17.84 12.47
N LYS A 185 0.14 19.03 12.70
CA LYS A 185 1.58 19.28 12.96
C LYS A 185 1.72 19.89 14.35
#